data_AF-A0A967ZZK2-F1
#
_entry.id   AF-A0A967ZZK2-F1
#
_cell.length_a   1.000
_cell.length_b   1.000
_cell.length_c   1.000
_cell.angle_alpha   90.00
_cell.angle_beta   90.00
_cell.angle_gamma   90.00
#
_symmetry.space_group_name_H-M   'P 1'
#
loop_
_entity.id
_entity.type
_entity.pdbx_description
1 polymer ?
#
loop_
_entity_poly.entity_id
_entity_poly.type
_entity_poly.pdbx_seq_one_letter_code
_entity_poly.pdbx_strand_id
1 'polypeptide(L)' 'MTYNFDPDRWYDDERGILDARLKAGEIGAQEYREALSELERRYDEMLKRLDGTYQIPKSNRTDR' A
#
# COMPACT_ATOMS: atom_id res chain seq x y z
N MET A 1 8.02 -25.58 4.85
CA MET A 1 7.19 -24.58 4.16
C MET A 1 8.00 -23.29 4.09
N THR A 2 8.52 -22.96 2.92
CA THR A 2 9.19 -21.67 2.69
C THR A 2 8.12 -20.59 2.73
N TYR A 3 8.19 -19.73 3.73
CA TYR A 3 7.38 -18.53 3.79
C TYR A 3 7.96 -17.56 2.75
N ASN A 4 7.50 -17.68 1.50
CA ASN A 4 7.76 -16.68 0.48
C ASN A 4 6.94 -15.46 0.90
N PHE A 5 7.61 -14.50 1.51
CA PHE A 5 6.98 -13.22 1.79
C PHE A 5 6.86 -12.47 0.48
N ASP A 6 5.68 -12.55 -0.14
CA ASP A 6 5.33 -11.86 -1.36
C ASP A 6 4.68 -10.51 -1.02
N PRO A 7 5.42 -9.38 -1.11
CA PRO A 7 4.87 -8.07 -0.78
C PRO A 7 3.68 -7.70 -1.68
N ASP A 8 3.65 -8.20 -2.92
CA ASP A 8 2.52 -8.04 -3.83
C ASP A 8 1.25 -8.68 -3.28
N ARG A 9 1.38 -9.89 -2.73
CA ARG A 9 0.25 -10.63 -2.18
C ARG A 9 -0.30 -9.95 -0.92
N TRP A 10 0.59 -9.45 -0.06
CA TRP A 10 0.20 -8.66 1.11
C TRP A 10 -0.52 -7.37 0.73
N TYR A 11 -0.06 -6.66 -0.31
CA TYR A 11 -0.72 -5.45 -0.79
C TYR A 11 -2.13 -5.72 -1.32
N ASP A 12 -2.30 -6.80 -2.08
CA ASP A 12 -3.62 -7.21 -2.60
C ASP A 12 -4.60 -7.56 -1.47
N ASP A 13 -4.14 -8.32 -0.47
CA ASP A 13 -4.95 -8.68 0.71
C ASP A 13 -5.40 -7.43 1.49
N GLU A 14 -4.48 -6.51 1.81
CA GLU A 14 -4.81 -5.28 2.53
C GLU A 14 -5.72 -4.35 1.72
N ARG A 15 -5.47 -4.23 0.41
CA ARG A 15 -6.34 -3.45 -0.49
C ARG A 15 -7.74 -4.04 -0.55
N GLY A 16 -7.87 -5.35 -0.53
CA GLY A 16 -9.15 -6.06 -0.44
C GLY A 16 -9.91 -5.76 0.85
N ILE A 17 -9.20 -5.70 1.99
CA ILE A 17 -9.79 -5.33 3.28
C ILE A 17 -10.30 -3.88 3.26
N LEU A 18 -9.52 -2.95 2.70
CA LEU A 18 -9.92 -1.55 2.58
C LEU A 18 -11.12 -1.38 1.63
N ASP A 19 -11.15 -2.09 0.50
CA ASP A 19 -12.27 -2.07 -0.44
C ASP A 19 -13.54 -2.65 0.19
N ALA A 20 -13.41 -3.74 0.95
CA ALA A 20 -14.51 -4.34 1.70
C ALA A 20 -15.08 -3.37 2.75
N ARG A 21 -14.21 -2.67 3.49
CA ARG A 21 -14.63 -1.64 4.47
C ARG A 21 -15.30 -0.45 3.82
N LEU A 22 -14.79 0.01 2.67
CA LEU A 22 -15.40 1.09 1.90
C LEU A 22 -16.79 0.68 1.39
N LYS A 23 -16.94 -0.55 0.86
CA LYS A 23 -18.23 -1.11 0.43
C LYS A 23 -19.20 -1.31 1.60
N ALA A 24 -18.69 -1.69 2.76
CA ALA A 24 -19.47 -1.79 3.99
C ALA A 24 -19.89 -0.43 4.55
N GLY A 25 -19.29 0.68 4.06
CA GLY A 25 -19.52 2.02 4.58
C GLY A 25 -18.90 2.28 5.95
N GLU A 26 -17.96 1.42 6.38
CA GLU A 26 -17.23 1.58 7.64
C GLU A 26 -16.16 2.68 7.55
N ILE A 27 -15.68 2.97 6.34
CA ILE A 27 -14.72 4.05 6.05
C ILE A 27 -15.24 4.90 4.88
N GLY A 28 -15.00 6.21 4.94
CA GLY A 28 -15.30 7.12 3.85
C GLY A 28 -14.24 7.10 2.75
N ALA A 29 -14.54 7.71 1.60
CA ALA A 29 -13.60 7.83 0.48
C ALA A 29 -12.31 8.59 0.84
N GLN A 30 -12.38 9.50 1.83
CA GLN A 30 -11.22 10.22 2.36
C GLN A 30 -10.32 9.27 3.17
N GLU A 31 -10.88 8.52 4.11
CA GLU A 31 -10.17 7.53 4.94
C GLU A 31 -9.58 6.41 4.10
N TYR A 32 -10.30 5.94 3.07
CA TYR A 32 -9.81 4.97 2.11
C TYR A 32 -8.56 5.47 1.37
N ARG A 33 -8.54 6.74 0.95
CA ARG A 33 -7.38 7.36 0.29
C ARG A 33 -6.18 7.51 1.23
N GLU A 34 -6.42 7.90 2.48
CA GLU A 34 -5.36 8.00 3.49
C GLU A 34 -4.77 6.62 3.82
N ALA A 35 -5.63 5.62 4.00
CA ALA A 35 -5.22 4.24 4.23
C ALA A 35 -4.46 3.65 3.03
N LEU A 36 -4.90 3.93 1.80
CA LEU A 36 -4.16 3.55 0.58
C LEU A 36 -2.77 4.17 0.52
N SER A 37 -2.67 5.47 0.85
CA SER A 37 -1.38 6.18 0.79
C SER A 37 -0.40 5.68 1.86
N GLU A 38 -0.90 5.31 3.03
CA GLU A 38 -0.12 4.63 4.06
C GLU A 38 0.27 3.20 3.64
N LEU A 39 -0.65 2.47 3.01
CA LEU A 39 -0.40 1.13 2.48
C LEU A 39 0.72 1.15 1.43
N GLU A 40 0.66 2.10 0.49
CA GLU A 40 1.71 2.30 -0.53
C GLU A 40 3.06 2.62 0.11
N ARG A 41 3.11 3.46 1.17
CA ARG A 41 4.35 3.75 1.90
C ARG A 41 4.94 2.50 2.56
N ARG A 42 4.11 1.67 3.17
CA ARG A 42 4.56 0.43 3.82
C ARG A 42 5.04 -0.59 2.79
N TYR A 43 4.34 -0.71 1.66
CA TYR A 43 4.77 -1.55 0.54
C TYR A 43 6.12 -1.09 -0.03
N ASP A 44 6.30 0.22 -0.21
CA ASP A 44 7.56 0.85 -0.62
C ASP A 44 8.70 0.56 0.38
N GLU A 45 8.44 0.65 1.69
CA GLU A 45 9.41 0.26 2.72
C GLU A 45 9.73 -1.25 2.71
N MET A 46 8.73 -2.11 2.49
CA MET A 46 8.94 -3.55 2.38
C MET A 46 9.78 -3.88 1.15
N LEU A 47 9.50 -3.26 0.01
CA LEU A 47 10.31 -3.39 -1.20
C LEU A 47 11.74 -2.88 -0.98
N LYS A 48 11.92 -1.73 -0.32
CA LYS A 48 13.25 -1.20 0.04
C LYS A 48 14.06 -2.17 0.88
N ARG A 49 13.42 -2.88 1.82
CA ARG A 49 14.09 -3.89 2.65
C ARG A 49 14.45 -5.14 1.86
N LEU A 50 13.65 -5.51 0.86
CA LEU A 50 13.87 -6.68 0.02
C LEU A 50 14.97 -6.43 -1.03
N ASP A 51 14.97 -5.23 -1.63
CA ASP A 51 15.85 -4.87 -2.75
C ASP A 51 17.20 -4.29 -2.28
N GLY A 52 17.34 -3.93 -1.00
CA GLY A 52 18.59 -3.45 -0.38
C GLY A 52 19.14 -2.12 -0.93
N THR A 53 18.55 -1.59 -2.01
CA THR A 53 19.21 -0.58 -2.84
C THR A 53 18.28 0.50 -3.41
N TYR A 54 16.96 0.41 -3.23
CA TYR A 54 16.06 1.21 -4.06
C TYR A 54 15.67 2.58 -3.48
N GLN A 55 16.27 3.63 -4.05
CA GLN A 55 15.78 5.02 -3.93
C GLN A 55 14.55 5.21 -4.82
N ILE A 56 13.38 5.42 -4.22
CA ILE A 56 12.19 5.84 -4.96
C ILE A 56 12.20 7.38 -5.00
N PRO A 57 12.47 8.01 -6.15
CA PRO A 57 12.32 9.44 -6.27
C PRO A 57 10.84 9.77 -6.09
N LYS A 58 10.56 10.66 -5.14
CA LYS A 58 9.22 11.20 -4.92
C LYS A 58 8.73 11.77 -6.24
N SER A 59 7.79 11.07 -6.89
CA SER A 59 7.06 11.65 -7.99
C SER A 59 6.30 12.84 -7.41
N ASN A 60 6.80 14.03 -7.72
CA ASN A 60 6.11 15.29 -7.53
C ASN A 60 4.74 15.15 -8.17
N ARG A 61 3.74 14.88 -7.33
CA ARG A 61 2.34 15.05 -7.66
C ARG A 61 2.21 16.51 -8.06
N THR A 62 2.17 16.72 -9.37
CA THR A 62 1.89 18.00 -10.01
C THR A 62 0.53 18.45 -9.47
N ASP A 63 0.56 19.35 -8.51
CA ASP A 63 -0.55 20.26 -8.27
C ASP A 63 -0.18 21.57 -8.95
N ARG A 64 -1.17 22.06 -9.67
CA ARG A 64 -1.15 22.99 -10.79
C ARG A 64 -0.73 24.41 -10.42
#